data_AF-A0A2V6G696-F1
#
_entry.id   AF-A0A2V6G696-F1
#
_cell.length_a   1.000
_cell.length_b   1.000
_cell.length_c   1.000
_cell.angle_alpha   90.00
_cell.angle_beta   90.00
_cell.angle_gamma   90.00
#
_symmetry.space_group_name_H-M   'P 1'
#
loop_
_entity.id
_entity.type
_entity.pdbx_description
1 polymer ?
#
loop_
_entity_poly.entity_id
_entity_poly.type
_entity_poly.pdbx_seq_one_letter_code
_entity_poly.pdbx_strand_id
1 'polypeptide(L)'
;MSSLHFVLESLFFLSGIALTVIAAIGLRQLTVAKEIARIGAKRDSLKLAADQCAHYMHNIIPLQNALYEAIQTKHIAFFDKSEVEVKGDQVKVTSTATPADVDALKTIAYEFLAAFNAIEAFAVFFVSGVADEKLAFSALGASYCSNVQRYLPEIMLLRSGSFDNLLRLFFLWNSRLESLRLRMERDKIDNSLQKIQNKFIKPVGT
;
A
#
# COMPACT_ATOMS: atom_id res chain seq x y z
N MET A 1 -44.55 -6.68 61.44
CA MET A 1 -43.18 -6.78 60.90
C MET A 1 -43.07 -7.75 59.71
N SER A 2 -43.76 -8.91 59.70
CA SER A 2 -43.70 -9.88 58.59
C SER A 2 -44.13 -9.33 57.21
N SER A 3 -45.17 -8.50 57.13
CA SER A 3 -45.65 -7.94 55.85
C SER A 3 -44.67 -6.96 55.19
N LEU A 4 -43.85 -6.24 55.98
CA LEU A 4 -42.85 -5.31 55.45
C LEU A 4 -41.71 -6.08 54.77
N HIS A 5 -41.29 -7.20 55.37
CA HIS A 5 -40.25 -8.07 54.82
C HIS A 5 -40.64 -8.61 53.45
N PHE A 6 -41.88 -9.12 53.31
CA PHE A 6 -42.37 -9.67 52.05
C PHE A 6 -42.41 -8.65 50.90
N VAL A 7 -42.82 -7.40 51.19
CA VAL A 7 -42.83 -6.32 50.20
C VAL A 7 -41.43 -5.95 49.76
N LEU A 8 -40.49 -5.82 50.70
CA LEU A 8 -39.09 -5.50 50.39
C LEU A 8 -38.42 -6.60 49.58
N GLU A 9 -38.68 -7.87 49.92
CA GLU A 9 -38.15 -9.03 49.21
C GLU A 9 -38.69 -9.11 47.77
N SER A 10 -39.99 -8.87 47.57
CA SER A 10 -40.61 -8.82 46.25
C SER A 10 -40.02 -7.70 45.37
N LEU A 11 -39.82 -6.51 45.95
CA LEU A 11 -39.17 -5.39 45.27
C LEU A 11 -37.71 -5.68 44.91
N PHE A 12 -36.99 -6.37 45.79
CA PHE A 12 -35.61 -6.78 45.55
C PHE A 12 -35.53 -7.72 44.34
N PHE A 13 -36.39 -8.74 44.27
CA PHE A 13 -36.45 -9.64 43.10
C PHE A 13 -36.82 -8.92 41.80
N LEU A 14 -37.79 -8.00 41.84
CA LEU A 14 -38.16 -7.17 40.69
C LEU A 14 -36.99 -6.29 40.22
N SER A 15 -36.23 -5.71 41.15
CA SER A 15 -35.08 -4.87 40.82
C SER A 15 -33.94 -5.66 40.15
N GLY A 16 -33.73 -6.92 40.55
CA GLY A 16 -32.76 -7.80 39.88
C GLY A 16 -33.12 -8.11 38.42
N ILE A 17 -34.40 -8.38 38.14
CA ILE A 17 -34.90 -8.58 36.77
C ILE A 17 -34.75 -7.30 35.96
N ALA A 18 -35.17 -6.16 36.52
CA ALA A 18 -35.06 -4.86 35.86
C ALA A 18 -33.60 -4.52 35.53
N LEU A 19 -32.68 -4.72 36.47
CA LEU A 19 -31.24 -4.50 36.28
C LEU A 19 -30.68 -5.40 35.18
N THR A 20 -31.08 -6.67 35.16
CA THR A 20 -30.66 -7.63 34.11
C THR A 20 -31.13 -7.18 32.73
N VAL A 21 -32.38 -6.73 32.61
CA VAL A 21 -32.93 -6.20 31.34
C VAL A 21 -32.18 -4.94 30.90
N ILE A 22 -31.92 -4.00 31.81
CA ILE A 22 -31.15 -2.78 31.51
C ILE A 22 -29.73 -3.13 31.05
N ALA A 23 -29.06 -4.06 31.75
CA ALA A 23 -27.73 -4.52 31.37
C ALA A 23 -27.71 -5.18 29.98
N ALA A 24 -28.71 -6.01 29.67
CA ALA A 24 -28.85 -6.64 28.35
C ALA A 24 -29.06 -5.60 27.24
N ILE A 25 -29.90 -4.58 27.48
CA ILE A 25 -30.10 -3.47 26.53
C ILE A 25 -28.81 -2.68 26.34
N GLY A 26 -28.09 -2.35 27.43
CA GLY A 26 -26.82 -1.64 27.39
C GLY A 26 -25.75 -2.40 26.60
N LEU A 27 -25.65 -3.71 26.77
CA LEU A 27 -24.71 -4.55 26.02
C LEU A 27 -25.03 -4.55 24.51
N ARG A 28 -26.31 -4.59 24.15
CA ARG A 28 -26.75 -4.50 22.75
C ARG A 28 -26.41 -3.13 22.16
N GLN A 29 -26.66 -2.05 22.88
CA GLN A 29 -26.29 -0.69 22.44
C GLN A 29 -24.79 -0.53 22.26
N LEU A 30 -23.97 -1.08 23.16
CA LEU A 30 -22.51 -1.07 23.03
C LEU A 30 -22.05 -1.82 21.77
N THR A 31 -22.70 -2.94 21.45
CA THR A 31 -22.38 -3.72 20.25
C THR A 31 -22.70 -2.92 18.97
N VAL A 32 -23.88 -2.31 18.91
CA VAL A 32 -24.28 -1.43 17.79
C VAL A 32 -23.34 -0.23 17.66
N ALA A 33 -22.97 0.41 18.77
CA ALA A 33 -22.05 1.54 18.77
C ALA A 33 -20.66 1.17 18.22
N LYS A 34 -20.13 0.00 18.59
CA LYS A 34 -18.87 -0.53 18.05
C LYS A 34 -18.95 -0.78 16.55
N GLU A 35 -20.07 -1.31 16.07
CA GLU A 35 -20.27 -1.57 14.64
C GLU A 35 -20.37 -0.26 13.83
N ILE A 36 -21.12 0.73 14.33
CA ILE A 36 -21.18 2.07 13.73
C ILE A 36 -19.80 2.70 13.67
N ALA A 37 -19.03 2.64 14.76
CA ALA A 37 -17.67 3.16 14.81
C ALA A 37 -16.75 2.47 13.78
N ARG A 38 -16.86 1.14 13.66
CA ARG A 38 -16.08 0.35 12.68
C ARG A 38 -16.45 0.71 11.23
N ILE A 39 -17.74 0.84 10.92
CA ILE A 39 -18.22 1.23 9.59
C ILE A 39 -17.76 2.66 9.27
N GLY A 40 -17.87 3.58 10.22
CA GLY A 40 -17.38 4.96 10.10
C GLY A 40 -15.89 5.01 9.79
N ALA A 41 -15.06 4.35 10.61
CA ALA A 41 -13.62 4.28 10.39
C ALA A 41 -13.26 3.67 9.02
N LYS A 42 -13.97 2.62 8.58
CA LYS A 42 -13.74 2.02 7.26
C LYS A 42 -14.09 2.98 6.13
N ARG A 43 -15.23 3.66 6.23
CA ARG A 43 -15.67 4.66 5.23
C ARG A 43 -14.67 5.81 5.14
N ASP A 44 -14.21 6.31 6.28
CA ASP A 44 -13.30 7.46 6.34
C ASP A 44 -11.91 7.07 5.79
N SER A 45 -11.44 5.85 6.07
CA SER A 45 -10.19 5.30 5.49
C SER A 45 -10.26 5.13 3.96
N LEU A 46 -11.40 4.67 3.44
CA LEU A 46 -11.64 4.56 1.99
C LEU A 46 -11.71 5.93 1.32
N LYS A 47 -12.42 6.89 1.94
CA LYS A 47 -12.50 8.27 1.45
C LYS A 47 -11.11 8.89 1.39
N LEU A 48 -10.33 8.77 2.46
CA LEU A 48 -8.97 9.31 2.49
C LEU A 48 -8.08 8.68 1.43
N ALA A 49 -8.18 7.37 1.19
CA ALA A 49 -7.45 6.72 0.11
C ALA A 49 -7.83 7.27 -1.27
N ALA A 50 -9.12 7.52 -1.53
CA ALA A 50 -9.59 8.13 -2.78
C ALA A 50 -9.05 9.56 -2.94
N ASP A 51 -9.09 10.36 -1.87
CA ASP A 51 -8.56 11.73 -1.86
C ASP A 51 -7.05 11.75 -2.13
N GLN A 52 -6.29 10.81 -1.53
CA GLN A 52 -4.85 10.66 -1.79
C GLN A 52 -4.57 10.18 -3.22
N CYS A 53 -5.42 9.33 -3.80
CA CYS A 53 -5.28 8.94 -5.20
C CYS A 53 -5.46 10.15 -6.14
N ALA A 54 -6.48 10.98 -5.88
CA ALA A 54 -6.69 12.22 -6.62
C ALA A 54 -5.51 13.18 -6.43
N HIS A 55 -5.00 13.31 -5.19
CA HIS A 55 -3.83 14.13 -4.90
C HIS A 55 -2.59 13.67 -5.69
N TYR A 56 -2.36 12.35 -5.77
CA TYR A 56 -1.26 11.78 -6.55
C TYR A 56 -1.37 12.18 -8.03
N MET A 57 -2.55 12.05 -8.61
CA MET A 57 -2.77 12.38 -10.03
C MET A 57 -2.60 13.88 -10.33
N HIS A 58 -3.10 14.75 -9.45
CA HIS A 58 -3.14 16.19 -9.70
C HIS A 58 -1.90 16.94 -9.22
N ASN A 59 -1.13 16.41 -8.26
CA ASN A 59 0.00 17.12 -7.65
C ASN A 59 1.33 16.37 -7.81
N ILE A 60 1.33 15.04 -7.66
CA ILE A 60 2.57 14.26 -7.72
C ILE A 60 3.00 13.99 -9.16
N ILE A 61 2.08 13.57 -10.04
CA ILE A 61 2.40 13.31 -11.44
C ILE A 61 3.00 14.55 -12.13
N PRO A 62 2.47 15.78 -11.98
CA PRO A 62 3.11 16.96 -12.54
C PRO A 62 4.54 17.21 -12.04
N LEU A 63 4.81 16.98 -10.75
CA LEU A 63 6.17 17.09 -10.21
C LEU A 63 7.11 16.03 -10.79
N GLN A 64 6.62 14.80 -10.97
CA GLN A 64 7.38 13.73 -11.63
C GLN A 64 7.66 14.07 -13.10
N ASN A 65 6.70 14.66 -13.81
CA ASN A 65 6.88 15.11 -15.19
C ASN A 65 7.92 16.23 -15.27
N ALA A 66 7.86 17.22 -14.37
CA ALA A 66 8.85 18.29 -14.32
C ALA A 66 10.27 17.75 -14.04
N LEU A 67 10.40 16.79 -13.12
CA LEU A 67 11.67 16.09 -12.88
C LEU A 67 12.15 15.35 -14.14
N TYR A 68 11.25 14.62 -14.81
CA TYR A 68 11.59 13.90 -16.04
C TYR A 68 12.06 14.85 -17.14
N GLU A 69 11.36 15.97 -17.35
CA GLU A 69 11.74 17.01 -18.31
C GLU A 69 13.11 17.63 -17.97
N ALA A 70 13.38 17.88 -16.69
CA ALA A 70 14.67 18.40 -16.24
C ALA A 70 15.82 17.41 -16.52
N ILE A 71 15.59 16.10 -16.31
CA ILE A 71 16.54 15.03 -16.63
C ILE A 71 16.82 14.97 -18.14
N GLN A 72 15.78 15.04 -18.96
CA GLN A 72 15.90 15.00 -20.42
C GLN A 72 16.63 16.23 -20.96
N THR A 73 16.25 17.43 -20.49
CA THR A 73 16.83 18.71 -20.94
C THR A 73 18.31 18.81 -20.59
N LYS A 74 18.72 18.28 -19.43
CA LYS A 74 20.11 18.32 -18.95
C LYS A 74 20.91 17.06 -19.35
N HIS A 75 20.31 16.14 -20.12
CA HIS A 75 20.91 14.89 -20.60
C HIS A 75 21.60 14.07 -19.50
N ILE A 76 20.93 13.92 -18.35
CA ILE A 76 21.51 13.22 -17.19
C ILE A 76 21.49 11.71 -17.43
N ALA A 77 22.65 11.14 -17.76
CA ALA A 77 22.82 9.71 -18.03
C ALA A 77 22.93 8.83 -16.76
N PHE A 78 22.92 9.43 -15.56
CA PHE A 78 23.11 8.72 -14.29
C PHE A 78 22.12 7.56 -14.09
N PHE A 79 20.84 7.79 -14.40
CA PHE A 79 19.79 6.79 -14.21
C PHE A 79 19.91 5.63 -15.19
N ASP A 80 20.30 5.90 -16.44
CA ASP A 80 20.45 4.86 -17.47
C ASP A 80 21.69 3.98 -17.25
N LYS A 81 22.71 4.52 -16.59
CA LYS A 81 23.96 3.81 -16.20
C LYS A 81 23.85 3.05 -14.88
N SER A 82 22.68 3.07 -14.24
CA SER A 82 22.45 2.48 -12.93
C SER A 82 21.52 1.28 -13.04
N GLU A 83 21.97 0.12 -12.60
CA GLU A 83 21.17 -1.08 -12.51
C GLU A 83 20.62 -1.25 -11.09
N VAL A 84 19.32 -1.54 -11.01
CA VAL A 84 18.63 -1.76 -9.74
C VAL A 84 18.09 -3.17 -9.69
N GLU A 85 18.59 -3.94 -8.72
CA GLU A 85 18.07 -5.25 -8.40
C GLU A 85 17.25 -5.18 -7.10
N VAL A 86 15.96 -5.49 -7.18
CA VAL A 86 15.05 -5.50 -6.03
C VAL A 86 14.75 -6.95 -5.66
N LYS A 87 15.15 -7.37 -4.46
CA LYS A 87 14.93 -8.73 -3.93
C LYS A 87 14.23 -8.64 -2.58
N GLY A 88 12.91 -8.83 -2.59
CA GLY A 88 12.09 -8.64 -1.40
C GLY A 88 12.23 -7.20 -0.88
N ASP A 89 12.68 -7.06 0.36
CA ASP A 89 12.86 -5.76 1.03
C ASP A 89 14.30 -5.20 0.89
N GLN A 90 15.12 -5.80 0.02
CA GLN A 90 16.48 -5.37 -0.24
C GLN A 90 16.61 -4.77 -1.64
N VAL A 91 17.29 -3.63 -1.73
CA VAL A 91 17.68 -2.99 -2.98
C VAL A 91 19.18 -3.04 -3.09
N LYS A 92 19.66 -3.58 -4.20
CA LYS A 92 21.06 -3.49 -4.61
C LYS A 92 21.12 -2.58 -5.83
N VAL A 93 21.85 -1.47 -5.68
CA VAL A 93 22.14 -0.55 -6.78
C VAL A 93 23.57 -0.78 -7.22
N THR A 94 23.76 -1.13 -8.48
CA THR A 94 25.07 -1.19 -9.12
C THR A 94 25.12 -0.06 -10.12
N SER A 95 26.04 0.89 -9.95
CA SER A 95 26.14 2.03 -10.86
C SER A 95 27.52 2.06 -11.51
N THR A 96 27.54 2.30 -12.81
CA THR A 96 28.76 2.61 -13.58
C THR A 96 28.93 4.12 -13.75
N ALA A 97 28.15 4.92 -13.03
CA ALA A 97 28.19 6.36 -13.07
C ALA A 97 29.56 6.92 -12.67
N THR A 98 30.02 7.89 -13.45
CA THR A 98 31.23 8.65 -13.15
C THR A 98 30.95 9.74 -12.11
N PRO A 99 31.97 10.30 -11.44
CA PRO A 99 31.77 11.44 -10.55
C PRO A 99 31.08 12.63 -11.23
N ALA A 100 31.29 12.83 -12.54
CA ALA A 100 30.62 13.87 -13.30
C ALA A 100 29.12 13.59 -13.47
N ASP A 101 28.72 12.32 -13.66
CA ASP A 101 27.31 11.92 -13.72
C ASP A 101 26.60 12.19 -12.38
N VAL A 102 27.31 11.97 -11.25
CA VAL A 102 26.80 12.27 -9.90
C VAL A 102 26.69 13.78 -9.66
N ASP A 103 27.66 14.57 -10.13
CA ASP A 103 27.60 16.02 -9.99
C ASP A 103 26.45 16.63 -10.80
N ALA A 104 26.14 16.04 -11.96
CA ALA A 104 24.98 16.44 -12.77
C ALA A 104 23.64 16.28 -12.02
N LEU A 105 23.51 15.34 -11.07
CA LEU A 105 22.30 15.21 -10.24
C LEU A 105 22.03 16.46 -9.39
N LYS A 106 23.08 17.15 -8.94
CA LYS A 106 22.90 18.38 -8.15
C LYS A 106 22.14 19.45 -8.92
N THR A 107 22.22 19.43 -10.24
CA THR A 107 21.52 20.40 -11.10
C THR A 107 20.01 20.20 -11.11
N ILE A 108 19.50 19.02 -10.75
CA ILE A 108 18.06 18.68 -10.66
C ILE A 108 17.59 18.44 -9.22
N ALA A 109 18.44 18.74 -8.23
CA ALA A 109 18.17 18.40 -6.84
C ALA A 109 16.87 19.04 -6.32
N TYR A 110 16.50 20.22 -6.82
CA TYR A 110 15.27 20.90 -6.44
C TYR A 110 14.02 20.15 -6.95
N GLU A 111 14.00 19.82 -8.23
CA GLU A 111 12.91 19.08 -8.88
C GLU A 111 12.78 17.68 -8.28
N PHE A 112 13.91 17.03 -8.01
CA PHE A 112 13.96 15.73 -7.35
C PHE A 112 13.35 15.82 -5.95
N LEU A 113 13.87 16.71 -5.11
CA LEU A 113 13.41 16.83 -3.73
C LEU A 113 11.92 17.20 -3.64
N ALA A 114 11.44 18.07 -4.54
CA ALA A 114 10.02 18.43 -4.62
C ALA A 114 9.15 17.20 -4.92
N ALA A 115 9.50 16.41 -5.94
CA ALA A 115 8.75 15.21 -6.31
C ALA A 115 8.79 14.15 -5.19
N PHE A 116 9.97 13.87 -4.65
CA PHE A 116 10.15 12.79 -3.67
C PHE A 116 9.61 13.13 -2.28
N ASN A 117 9.64 14.39 -1.86
CA ASN A 117 8.95 14.81 -0.63
C ASN A 117 7.43 14.63 -0.75
N ALA A 118 6.86 14.93 -1.93
CA ALA A 118 5.44 14.73 -2.16
C ALA A 118 5.07 13.23 -2.16
N ILE A 119 5.91 12.38 -2.75
CA ILE A 119 5.73 10.92 -2.74
C ILE A 119 5.89 10.35 -1.33
N GLU A 120 6.86 10.82 -0.55
CA GLU A 120 7.05 10.43 0.86
C GLU A 120 5.83 10.81 1.68
N ALA A 121 5.35 12.06 1.58
CA ALA A 121 4.15 12.52 2.27
C ALA A 121 2.91 11.69 1.91
N PHE A 122 2.74 11.35 0.63
CA PHE A 122 1.70 10.43 0.18
C PHE A 122 1.84 9.04 0.82
N ALA A 123 3.06 8.50 0.88
CA ALA A 123 3.31 7.17 1.41
C ALA A 123 2.96 7.05 2.91
N VAL A 124 3.15 8.12 3.69
CA VAL A 124 2.82 8.16 5.13
C VAL A 124 1.39 7.72 5.40
N PHE A 125 0.41 8.12 4.58
CA PHE A 125 -1.01 7.78 4.79
C PHE A 125 -1.30 6.28 4.73
N PHE A 126 -0.59 5.56 3.86
CA PHE A 126 -0.77 4.13 3.67
C PHE A 126 0.08 3.31 4.63
N VAL A 127 1.33 3.72 4.86
CA VAL A 127 2.23 3.03 5.80
C VAL A 127 1.72 3.13 7.25
N SER A 128 1.09 4.25 7.62
CA SER A 128 0.45 4.41 8.94
C SER A 128 -0.88 3.67 9.10
N GLY A 129 -1.46 3.14 8.02
CA GLY A 129 -2.73 2.43 8.03
C GLY A 129 -3.97 3.33 8.17
N VAL A 130 -3.82 4.65 8.05
CA VAL A 130 -4.95 5.60 8.12
C VAL A 130 -5.77 5.53 6.83
N ALA A 131 -5.11 5.45 5.67
CA ALA A 131 -5.77 5.27 4.37
C ALA A 131 -5.80 3.81 3.93
N ASP A 132 -6.86 3.42 3.19
CA ASP A 132 -6.97 2.08 2.62
C ASP A 132 -5.94 1.86 1.49
N GLU A 133 -4.86 1.16 1.84
CA GLU A 133 -3.75 0.83 0.95
C GLU A 133 -4.17 -0.04 -0.24
N LYS A 134 -5.13 -0.97 -0.06
CA LYS A 134 -5.54 -1.90 -1.12
C LYS A 134 -6.28 -1.17 -2.24
N LEU A 135 -7.14 -0.22 -1.88
CA LEU A 135 -7.82 0.63 -2.84
C LEU A 135 -6.79 1.42 -3.66
N ALA A 136 -5.85 2.10 -3.00
CA ALA A 136 -4.82 2.88 -3.67
C ALA A 136 -3.90 2.03 -4.56
N PHE A 137 -3.48 0.85 -4.09
CA PHE A 137 -2.67 -0.07 -4.88
C PHE A 137 -3.34 -0.45 -6.21
N SER A 138 -4.66 -0.72 -6.18
CA SER A 138 -5.39 -1.10 -7.39
C SER A 138 -5.43 0.01 -8.45
N ALA A 139 -5.42 1.28 -8.03
CA ALA A 139 -5.46 2.43 -8.92
C ALA A 139 -4.07 2.90 -9.38
N LEU A 140 -3.09 2.87 -8.47
CA LEU A 140 -1.79 3.56 -8.65
C LEU A 140 -0.57 2.64 -8.55
N GLY A 141 -0.72 1.39 -8.08
CA GLY A 141 0.39 0.53 -7.69
C GLY A 141 1.47 0.39 -8.76
N ALA A 142 1.07 0.12 -10.01
CA ALA A 142 1.99 -0.03 -11.13
C ALA A 142 2.76 1.27 -11.45
N SER A 143 2.05 2.40 -11.54
CA SER A 143 2.66 3.71 -11.83
C SER A 143 3.60 4.16 -10.72
N TYR A 144 3.18 3.98 -9.46
CA TYR A 144 3.99 4.29 -8.29
C TYR A 144 5.29 3.47 -8.28
N CYS A 145 5.18 2.15 -8.40
CA CYS A 145 6.36 1.27 -8.37
C CYS A 145 7.31 1.56 -9.53
N SER A 146 6.79 1.74 -10.75
CA SER A 146 7.61 2.07 -11.91
C SER A 146 8.38 3.38 -11.73
N ASN A 147 7.73 4.40 -11.18
CA ASN A 147 8.36 5.69 -10.92
C ASN A 147 9.43 5.58 -9.84
N VAL A 148 9.10 5.01 -8.68
CA VAL A 148 10.07 4.85 -7.59
C VAL A 148 11.26 4.01 -8.04
N GLN A 149 11.02 2.89 -8.73
CA GLN A 149 12.08 1.99 -9.20
C GLN A 149 13.10 2.69 -10.09
N ARG A 150 12.63 3.57 -11.00
CA ARG A 150 13.51 4.34 -11.88
C ARG A 150 14.50 5.22 -11.12
N TYR A 151 14.04 5.80 -10.01
CA TYR A 151 14.80 6.78 -9.24
C TYR A 151 15.46 6.21 -7.98
N LEU A 152 15.29 4.89 -7.73
CA LEU A 152 15.93 4.19 -6.62
C LEU A 152 17.44 4.44 -6.49
N PRO A 153 18.25 4.54 -7.57
CA PRO A 153 19.67 4.82 -7.43
C PRO A 153 19.95 6.10 -6.65
N GLU A 154 19.23 7.18 -6.94
CA GLU A 154 19.38 8.46 -6.25
C GLU A 154 18.80 8.43 -4.83
N ILE A 155 17.63 7.80 -4.65
CA ILE A 155 17.01 7.62 -3.32
C ILE A 155 17.97 6.86 -2.38
N MET A 156 18.66 5.83 -2.90
CA MET A 156 19.63 5.06 -2.13
C MET A 156 20.91 5.86 -1.81
N LEU A 157 21.35 6.74 -2.70
CA LEU A 157 22.48 7.66 -2.42
C LEU A 157 22.13 8.67 -1.33
N LEU A 158 20.89 9.16 -1.31
CA LEU A 158 20.40 10.15 -0.36
C LEU A 158 19.87 9.53 0.94
N ARG A 159 20.13 8.25 1.19
CA ARG A 159 19.57 7.48 2.30
C ARG A 159 20.12 7.96 3.66
N SER A 160 19.52 9.03 4.17
CA SER A 160 19.72 9.60 5.52
C SER A 160 18.43 9.54 6.37
N GLY A 161 17.49 8.65 6.01
CA GLY A 161 16.21 8.46 6.71
C GLY A 161 15.03 9.30 6.17
N SER A 162 15.24 10.11 5.14
CA SER A 162 14.23 11.06 4.64
C SER A 162 13.13 10.42 3.76
N PHE A 163 13.25 9.15 3.37
CA PHE A 163 12.35 8.49 2.41
C PHE A 163 11.90 7.08 2.85
N ASP A 164 11.81 6.86 4.16
CA ASP A 164 11.54 5.54 4.72
C ASP A 164 10.12 5.05 4.41
N ASN A 165 9.11 5.93 4.43
CA ASN A 165 7.73 5.51 4.16
C ASN A 165 7.55 5.18 2.68
N LEU A 166 8.15 5.96 1.79
CA LEU A 166 8.19 5.69 0.36
C LEU A 166 8.79 4.33 0.08
N LEU A 167 9.95 4.01 0.67
CA LEU A 167 10.59 2.71 0.44
C LEU A 167 9.76 1.56 1.00
N ARG A 168 9.18 1.70 2.20
CA ARG A 168 8.28 0.68 2.78
C ARG A 168 7.07 0.43 1.89
N LEU A 169 6.43 1.48 1.41
CA LEU A 169 5.28 1.35 0.51
C LEU A 169 5.70 0.72 -0.82
N PHE A 170 6.85 1.13 -1.36
CA PHE A 170 7.43 0.55 -2.57
C PHE A 170 7.65 -0.96 -2.44
N PHE A 171 8.31 -1.44 -1.38
CA PHE A 171 8.53 -2.88 -1.20
C PHE A 171 7.22 -3.65 -1.08
N LEU A 172 6.27 -3.13 -0.30
CA LEU A 172 4.94 -3.72 -0.15
C LEU A 172 4.23 -3.86 -1.50
N TRP A 173 4.21 -2.79 -2.30
CA TRP A 173 3.52 -2.76 -3.59
C TRP A 173 4.27 -3.53 -4.67
N ASN A 174 5.60 -3.46 -4.71
CA ASN A 174 6.43 -4.17 -5.68
C ASN A 174 6.32 -5.68 -5.48
N SER A 175 6.34 -6.17 -4.23
CA SER A 175 6.12 -7.58 -3.90
C SER A 175 4.73 -8.05 -4.38
N ARG A 176 3.70 -7.21 -4.22
CA ARG A 176 2.35 -7.52 -4.70
C ARG A 176 2.27 -7.55 -6.23
N LEU A 177 2.90 -6.61 -6.93
CA LEU A 177 2.98 -6.60 -8.40
C LEU A 177 3.71 -7.84 -8.92
N GLU A 178 4.83 -8.22 -8.30
CA GLU A 178 5.58 -9.40 -8.67
C GLU A 178 4.75 -10.67 -8.47
N SER A 179 4.01 -10.77 -7.35
CA SER A 179 3.08 -11.88 -7.13
C SER A 179 1.98 -11.93 -8.19
N LEU A 180 1.46 -10.78 -8.64
CA LEU A 180 0.46 -10.73 -9.71
C LEU A 180 1.06 -11.20 -11.04
N ARG A 181 2.27 -10.74 -11.38
CA ARG A 181 3.00 -11.15 -12.59
C ARG A 181 3.22 -12.66 -12.62
N LEU A 182 3.75 -13.23 -11.54
CA LEU A 182 4.01 -14.67 -11.42
C LEU A 182 2.72 -15.50 -11.53
N ARG A 183 1.61 -15.03 -10.97
CA ARG A 183 0.29 -15.69 -11.12
C ARG A 183 -0.17 -15.69 -12.58
N MET A 184 -0.06 -14.55 -13.26
CA MET A 184 -0.43 -14.45 -14.68
C MET A 184 0.45 -15.35 -15.55
N GLU A 185 1.74 -15.47 -15.25
CA GLU A 185 2.66 -16.36 -15.96
C GLU A 185 2.34 -17.83 -15.73
N ARG A 186 2.06 -18.23 -14.48
CA ARG A 186 1.58 -19.57 -14.17
C ARG A 186 0.31 -19.89 -14.95
N ASP A 187 -0.68 -19.00 -14.93
CA ASP A 187 -1.96 -19.23 -15.62
C ASP A 187 -1.75 -19.36 -17.15
N LYS A 188 -0.80 -18.61 -17.73
CA LYS A 188 -0.42 -18.76 -19.15
C LYS A 188 0.23 -20.12 -19.43
N ILE A 189 1.13 -20.59 -18.56
CA ILE A 189 1.79 -21.88 -18.68
C ILE A 189 0.77 -23.01 -18.58
N ASP A 190 -0.11 -22.97 -17.58
CA ASP A 190 -1.16 -23.98 -17.37
C ASP A 190 -2.11 -24.07 -18.57
N ASN A 191 -2.53 -22.92 -19.09
CA ASN A 191 -3.34 -22.85 -20.31
C ASN A 191 -2.61 -23.40 -21.55
N SER A 192 -1.29 -23.23 -21.62
CA SER A 192 -0.47 -23.76 -22.72
C SER A 192 -0.30 -25.27 -22.60
N LEU A 193 -0.11 -25.80 -21.38
CA LEU A 193 -0.04 -27.24 -21.11
C LEU A 193 -1.35 -27.95 -21.44
N GLN A 194 -2.51 -27.36 -21.13
CA GLN A 194 -3.81 -27.93 -21.48
C GLN A 194 -4.03 -28.03 -23.01
N LYS A 195 -3.47 -27.10 -23.79
CA LYS A 195 -3.54 -27.11 -25.26
C LYS A 195 -2.63 -28.17 -25.88
N ILE A 196 -1.54 -28.52 -25.22
CA ILE A 196 -0.68 -29.64 -25.60
C ILE A 196 -1.41 -30.92 -25.17
N GLN A 197 -2.42 -31.33 -25.95
CA GLN A 197 -2.98 -32.67 -25.81
C GLN A 197 -1.85 -33.68 -26.03
N ASN A 198 -1.43 -34.34 -24.95
CA ASN A 198 -0.52 -35.48 -25.01
C ASN A 198 -1.16 -36.57 -25.87
N LYS A 199 -0.83 -36.58 -27.17
CA LYS A 199 -1.08 -37.71 -28.04
C LYS A 199 -0.17 -38.84 -27.57
N PHE A 200 -0.63 -39.60 -26.58
CA PHE A 200 0.00 -40.86 -26.23
C PHE A 200 -0.11 -41.78 -27.45
N ILE A 201 1.03 -42.12 -28.03
CA ILE A 201 1.11 -43.18 -29.04
C ILE A 201 0.79 -44.48 -28.30
N LYS A 202 -0.40 -45.05 -28.54
CA LYS A 202 -0.73 -46.38 -28.02
C LYS A 202 0.28 -47.37 -28.61
N PRO A 203 0.98 -48.16 -27.79
CA PRO A 203 1.86 -49.19 -28.31
C PRO A 203 1.03 -50.20 -29.12
N VAL A 204 1.49 -50.52 -30.32
CA VAL A 204 0.86 -51.53 -31.19
C VAL A 204 1.38 -52.89 -30.74
N GLY A 205 0.58 -53.62 -29.96
CA GLY A 205 0.85 -55.02 -29.61
C GLY A 205 0.63 -55.37 -28.14
N THR A 206 -0.63 -55.61 -27.76
CA THR A 206 -1.09 -56.55 -26.72
C THR A 206 -2.50 -56.97 -27.07
#